data_AF-A0A5K0V292-F1
#
_entry.id   AF-A0A5K0V292-F1
#
_cell.length_a   1.000
_cell.length_b   1.000
_cell.length_c   1.000
_cell.angle_alpha   90.00
_cell.angle_beta   90.00
_cell.angle_gamma   90.00
#
_symmetry.space_group_name_H-M   'P 1'
#
loop_
_entity.id
_entity.type
_entity.pdbx_description
1 polymer ?
#
loop_
_entity_poly.entity_id
_entity_poly.type
_entity_poly.pdbx_seq_one_letter_code
_entity_poly.pdbx_strand_id
1 'polypeptide(L)' 'GDNQFYGSIPKFLGSLSEIKLLNIQGNRLTGTIP' A
#
# COMPACT_ATOMS: atom_id res chain seq x y z
N GLY A 1 -4.60 13.35 7.84
CA GLY A 1 -3.22 13.82 7.76
C GLY A 1 -2.56 13.02 6.67
N ASP A 2 -2.09 13.70 5.63
CA ASP A 2 -1.51 13.04 4.45
C ASP A 2 -0.03 12.79 4.66
N ASN A 3 0.43 11.63 4.22
CA ASN A 3 1.85 11.27 4.19
C ASN A 3 2.43 11.55 2.80
N GLN A 4 3.75 11.61 2.70
CA GLN A 4 4.44 11.84 1.41
C GLN A 4 5.20 10.59 0.94
N PHE A 5 4.74 9.38 1.33
CA PHE A 5 5.36 8.16 0.84
C PHE A 5 5.13 8.01 -0.66
N TYR A 6 6.18 7.65 -1.38
CA TYR A 6 6.21 7.52 -2.84
C TYR A 6 6.91 6.22 -3.24
N GLY A 7 6.72 5.79 -4.49
CA GLY A 7 7.27 4.54 -5.03
C GLY A 7 6.18 3.51 -5.32
N SER A 8 6.56 2.27 -5.62
CA SER A 8 5.63 1.20 -5.96
C SER A 8 5.07 0.49 -4.72
N ILE A 9 3.81 0.04 -4.77
CA ILE A 9 3.22 -0.85 -3.76
C ILE A 9 4.07 -2.14 -3.66
N PRO A 10 4.63 -2.47 -2.47
CA PRO A 10 5.45 -3.68 -2.32
C PRO A 10 4.64 -4.97 -2.51
N LYS A 11 5.16 -5.90 -3.31
CA LYS A 11 4.49 -7.18 -3.61
C LYS A 11 4.22 -8.05 -2.38
N PHE A 12 5.05 -7.94 -1.34
CA PHE A 12 4.84 -8.73 -0.13
C PHE A 12 3.51 -8.40 0.57
N LEU A 13 2.90 -7.24 0.31
CA LEU A 13 1.60 -6.88 0.87
C LEU A 13 0.49 -7.86 0.45
N GLY A 14 0.58 -8.46 -0.74
CA GLY A 14 -0.35 -9.51 -1.18
C GLY A 14 -0.16 -10.86 -0.48
N SER A 15 0.98 -11.08 0.17
CA SER A 15 1.25 -12.32 0.94
C SER A 15 0.72 -12.29 2.37
N LEU A 16 0.19 -11.15 2.82
CA LEU A 16 -0.30 -10.98 4.18
C LEU A 16 -1.72 -11.56 4.32
N SER A 17 -1.80 -12.87 4.55
CA SER A 17 -3.06 -13.64 4.56
C SER A 17 -4.09 -13.16 5.59
N GLU A 18 -3.64 -12.55 6.68
CA GLU A 18 -4.50 -12.09 7.77
C GLU A 18 -4.88 -10.60 7.67
N ILE A 19 -4.43 -9.88 6.64
CA ILE A 19 -4.84 -8.49 6.45
C ILE A 19 -6.33 -8.42 6.15
N LYS A 20 -7.05 -7.58 6.93
CA LYS A 20 -8.47 -7.28 6.72
C LYS A 20 -8.72 -5.86 6.21
N LEU A 21 -7.81 -4.94 6.52
CA LEU A 21 -7.90 -3.54 6.12
C LEU A 21 -6.49 -2.99 5.89
N LEU A 22 -6.26 -2.46 4.69
CA LEU A 22 -5.05 -1.73 4.34
C LEU A 22 -5.45 -0.32 3.92
N ASN A 23 -5.14 0.67 4.76
CA ASN A 23 -5.42 2.07 4.46
C ASN A 23 -4.14 2.79 4.03
N ILE A 24 -4.03 3.04 2.73
CA ILE A 24 -2.90 3.78 2.12
C ILE A 24 -3.34 5.14 1.56
N GLN A 25 -4.53 5.62 1.95
CA GLN A 25 -5.04 6.91 1.50
C GLN A 25 -4.07 8.05 1.87
N GLY A 26 -4.03 9.08 1.04
CA GLY A 26 -3.17 10.24 1.27
C GLY A 26 -1.68 9.94 1.12
N ASN A 27 -1.31 9.00 0.22
CA ASN A 27 0.07 8.74 -0.21
C ASN A 27 0.22 8.89 -1.73
N ARG A 28 1.47 8.89 -2.22
CA ARG A 28 1.82 8.93 -3.65
C ARG A 28 2.37 7.58 -4.13
N LEU A 29 1.79 6.49 -3.65
CA LEU A 29 2.15 5.13 -4.05
C LEU A 29 1.62 4.83 -5.46
N THR A 30 2.38 4.05 -6.22
CA THR A 30 2.13 3.69 -7.63
C THR A 30 2.20 2.16 -7.81
N GLY A 31 1.85 1.64 -8.98
CA GLY A 31 1.85 0.20 -9.25
C GLY A 31 0.52 -0.49 -8.90
N THR A 32 0.45 -1.80 -9.14
CA THR A 32 -0.76 -2.59 -8.96
C THR A 32 -0.87 -3.13 -7.55
N ILE A 33 -2.10 -3.26 -7.05
CA ILE A 33 -2.37 -4.03 -5.83
C ILE A 33 -2.03 -5.51 -6.14
N PRO A 34 -1.14 -6.16 -5.38
CA PRO A 34 -0.76 -7.56 -5.59
C PRO A 34 -1.84 -8.56 -5.19
#